data_AF-A0AA40VUC0-F1
#
_entry.id   AF-A0AA40VUC0-F1
#
_cell.length_a   1.000
_cell.length_b   1.000
_cell.length_c   1.000
_cell.angle_alpha   90.00
_cell.angle_beta   90.00
_cell.angle_gamma   90.00
#
_symmetry.space_group_name_H-M   'P 1'
#
loop_
_entity.id
_entity.type
_entity.pdbx_description
1 polymer ?
#
loop_
_entity_poly.entity_id
_entity_poly.type
_entity_poly.pdbx_seq_one_letter_code
_entity_poly.pdbx_strand_id
1 'polypeptide(L)'
;MMTQVLAPVPTKDPLTSRDRTIIATIVNQSDYPHDCQPQDVVTIWINSDDIVWVKMTHGYARFNKEQFKAAVAEVKATLPETPRERNERLSVELEAACTKFGLWHGQIDWLSFSVKVFRDKQLIAFVSCNDEGWYVRPRQYGQNRIAESVEAAIALLGVKVAVAA
;
A
#
# COMPACT_ATOMS: atom_id res chain seq x y z
N MET A 1 19.09 48.54 -9.45
CA MET A 1 18.11 47.47 -9.14
C MET A 1 18.79 46.15 -9.47
N MET A 2 19.00 45.28 -8.48
CA MET A 2 19.59 43.94 -8.68
C MET A 2 18.45 42.92 -8.75
N THR A 3 18.31 42.27 -9.91
CA THR A 3 17.34 41.19 -10.10
C THR A 3 17.87 39.96 -9.37
N GLN A 4 17.22 39.60 -8.26
CA GLN A 4 17.51 38.37 -7.54
C GLN A 4 16.94 37.21 -8.37
N VAL A 5 17.82 36.47 -9.05
CA VAL A 5 17.45 35.22 -9.71
C VAL A 5 17.11 34.23 -8.61
N LEU A 6 15.84 33.87 -8.49
CA LEU A 6 15.39 32.77 -7.65
C LEU A 6 16.16 31.51 -8.05
N ALA A 7 16.89 30.90 -7.11
CA ALA A 7 17.50 29.60 -7.32
C ALA A 7 16.40 28.59 -7.74
N PRO A 8 16.63 27.74 -8.75
CA PRO A 8 15.64 26.74 -9.15
C PRO A 8 15.34 25.84 -7.95
N VAL A 9 14.04 25.67 -7.65
CA VAL A 9 13.56 24.72 -6.65
C VAL A 9 14.14 23.35 -7.00
N PRO A 10 14.75 22.61 -6.06
CA PRO A 10 15.23 21.26 -6.32
C PRO A 10 14.07 20.45 -6.91
N THR A 11 14.21 20.04 -8.17
CA THR A 11 13.21 19.20 -8.82
C THR A 11 13.25 17.86 -8.09
N LYS A 12 12.32 17.66 -7.17
CA LYS A 12 12.19 16.40 -6.45
C LYS A 12 12.01 15.32 -7.50
N ASP A 13 12.94 14.37 -7.54
CA ASP A 13 12.89 13.25 -8.45
C ASP A 13 11.51 12.58 -8.32
N PRO A 14 10.70 12.51 -9.40
CA PRO A 14 9.36 11.96 -9.31
C PRO A 14 9.35 10.45 -9.06
N LEU A 15 10.47 9.76 -9.22
CA LEU A 15 10.57 8.30 -9.07
C LEU A 15 11.34 7.92 -7.81
N THR A 16 10.76 7.01 -7.03
CA THR A 16 11.46 6.36 -5.92
C THR A 16 12.39 5.27 -6.44
N SER A 17 13.34 4.82 -5.61
CA SER A 17 14.18 3.66 -5.95
C SER A 17 13.38 2.40 -6.27
N ARG A 18 12.23 2.20 -5.59
CA ARG A 18 11.33 1.08 -5.87
C ARG A 18 10.68 1.21 -7.24
N ASP A 19 10.23 2.41 -7.61
CA ASP A 19 9.65 2.67 -8.93
C ASP A 19 10.67 2.36 -10.02
N ARG A 20 11.92 2.80 -9.83
CA ARG A 20 13.03 2.50 -10.75
C ARG A 20 13.30 1.02 -10.88
N THR A 21 13.28 0.25 -9.78
CA THR A 21 13.40 -1.21 -9.82
C THR A 21 12.28 -1.87 -10.61
N ILE A 22 11.03 -1.45 -10.36
CA ILE A 22 9.87 -1.98 -11.09
C ILE A 22 10.00 -1.67 -12.58
N ILE A 23 10.29 -0.42 -12.94
CA ILE A 23 10.40 0.02 -14.34
C ILE A 23 11.54 -0.71 -15.05
N ALA A 24 12.73 -0.81 -14.46
CA ALA A 24 13.86 -1.52 -15.05
C ALA A 24 13.53 -3.01 -15.27
N THR A 25 12.84 -3.64 -14.32
CA THR A 25 12.39 -5.03 -14.45
C THR A 25 11.46 -5.21 -15.65
N ILE A 26 10.47 -4.31 -15.81
CA ILE A 26 9.53 -4.36 -16.93
C ILE A 26 10.25 -4.12 -18.27
N VAL A 27 11.17 -3.16 -18.32
CA VAL A 27 11.95 -2.84 -19.52
C VAL A 27 12.83 -4.03 -19.93
N ASN A 28 13.45 -4.73 -18.99
CA ASN A 28 14.27 -5.92 -19.29
C ASN A 28 13.45 -7.13 -19.75
N GLN A 29 12.14 -7.13 -19.49
CA GLN A 29 11.21 -8.15 -19.99
C GLN A 29 10.61 -7.79 -21.36
N SER A 30 10.94 -6.62 -21.91
CA SER A 30 10.43 -6.13 -23.19
C SER A 30 11.42 -6.35 -24.34
N ASP A 31 11.09 -5.83 -25.51
CA ASP A 31 11.95 -5.78 -26.70
C ASP A 31 13.05 -4.69 -26.62
N TYR A 32 13.28 -4.09 -25.44
CA TYR A 32 14.30 -3.05 -25.28
C TYR A 32 15.71 -3.65 -25.41
N PRO A 33 16.61 -3.07 -26.21
CA PRO A 33 17.84 -3.74 -26.65
C PRO A 33 18.98 -3.74 -25.60
N HIS A 34 18.75 -3.21 -24.40
CA HIS A 34 19.76 -3.07 -23.35
C HIS A 34 19.27 -3.70 -22.05
N ASP A 35 20.17 -4.41 -21.36
CA ASP A 35 19.95 -4.81 -19.98
C ASP A 35 20.09 -3.57 -19.08
N CYS A 36 19.01 -3.21 -18.41
CA CYS A 36 18.86 -1.96 -17.69
C CYS A 36 18.88 -2.20 -16.18
N GLN A 37 19.59 -1.34 -15.47
CA GLN A 37 19.55 -1.29 -14.02
C GLN A 37 18.55 -0.22 -13.54
N PRO A 38 18.12 -0.25 -12.27
CA PRO A 38 17.21 0.77 -11.73
C PRO A 38 17.75 2.21 -11.93
N GLN A 39 19.05 2.42 -11.77
CA GLN A 39 19.69 3.72 -11.98
C GLN A 39 19.67 4.22 -13.45
N ASP A 40 19.42 3.33 -14.41
CA ASP A 40 19.33 3.69 -15.83
C ASP A 40 17.96 4.28 -16.18
N VAL A 41 16.94 4.04 -15.36
CA VAL A 41 15.67 4.75 -15.49
C VAL A 41 15.95 6.22 -15.21
N VAL A 42 15.46 7.12 -16.05
CA VAL A 42 15.57 8.58 -15.84
C VAL A 42 14.24 9.13 -15.38
N THR A 43 13.20 8.96 -16.18
CA THR A 43 11.84 9.43 -15.90
C THR A 43 10.80 8.66 -16.72
N ILE A 44 9.53 8.85 -16.40
CA ILE A 44 8.39 8.26 -17.09
C ILE A 44 7.33 9.34 -17.33
N TRP A 45 6.63 9.29 -18.46
CA TRP A 45 5.47 10.15 -18.70
C TRP A 45 4.48 9.47 -19.63
N ILE A 46 3.25 9.98 -19.60
CA ILE A 46 2.16 9.56 -20.46
C ILE A 46 1.92 10.71 -21.43
N ASN A 47 2.20 10.50 -22.71
CA ASN A 47 2.14 11.55 -23.74
C ASN A 47 0.77 11.58 -24.45
N SER A 48 -0.06 10.54 -24.24
CA SER A 48 -1.40 10.33 -24.80
C SER A 48 -2.12 9.27 -23.94
N ASP A 49 -3.44 9.09 -24.09
CA ASP A 49 -4.22 8.21 -23.19
C ASP A 49 -3.72 6.77 -23.09
N ASP A 50 -3.01 6.26 -24.10
CA ASP A 50 -2.70 4.82 -24.23
C ASP A 50 -1.20 4.46 -24.23
N ILE A 51 -0.28 5.43 -24.25
CA ILE A 51 1.17 5.15 -24.36
C ILE A 51 1.94 5.73 -23.18
N VAL A 52 2.69 4.84 -22.53
CA VAL A 52 3.67 5.14 -21.50
C VAL A 52 5.05 5.22 -22.15
N TRP A 53 5.74 6.34 -21.95
CA TRP A 53 7.12 6.53 -22.36
C TRP A 53 8.03 6.45 -21.14
N VAL A 54 9.05 5.61 -21.22
CA VAL A 54 10.11 5.49 -20.22
C VAL A 54 11.40 6.00 -20.84
N LYS A 55 11.97 7.06 -20.26
CA LYS A 55 13.32 7.50 -20.62
C LYS A 55 14.32 6.74 -19.79
N MET A 56 15.24 6.09 -20.48
CA MET A 56 16.43 5.45 -19.93
C MET A 56 17.66 6.30 -20.26
N THR A 57 18.78 6.04 -19.58
CA THR A 57 20.10 6.58 -19.94
C THR A 57 20.52 6.19 -21.36
N HIS A 58 20.07 5.02 -21.82
CA HIS A 58 20.39 4.43 -23.12
C HIS A 58 19.38 4.75 -24.23
N GLY A 59 18.28 5.45 -23.95
CA GLY A 59 17.25 5.78 -24.94
C GLY A 59 15.83 5.80 -24.38
N TYR A 60 14.85 5.39 -25.17
CA TYR A 60 13.45 5.42 -24.79
C TYR A 60 12.78 4.06 -25.02
N ALA A 61 12.03 3.60 -24.04
CA ALA A 61 11.11 2.47 -24.18
C ALA A 61 9.66 2.99 -24.23
N ARG A 62 8.81 2.29 -24.97
CA ARG A 62 7.38 2.63 -25.14
C ARG A 62 6.53 1.42 -24.80
N PHE A 63 5.44 1.65 -24.08
CA PHE A 63 4.53 0.59 -23.67
C PHE A 63 3.09 1.04 -23.86
N ASN A 64 2.21 0.08 -24.17
CA ASN A 64 0.79 0.31 -23.99
C ASN A 64 0.49 0.48 -22.49
N LYS A 65 -0.34 1.47 -22.14
CA LYS A 65 -0.61 1.86 -20.76
C LYS A 65 -1.25 0.76 -19.91
N GLU A 66 -2.25 0.06 -20.43
CA GLU A 66 -2.93 -1.00 -19.66
C GLU A 66 -2.01 -2.22 -19.49
N GLN A 67 -1.24 -2.57 -20.52
CA GLN A 67 -0.22 -3.62 -20.40
C GLN A 67 0.88 -3.24 -19.40
N PHE A 68 1.36 -2.00 -19.44
CA PHE A 68 2.36 -1.51 -18.49
C PHE A 68 1.83 -1.50 -17.06
N LYS A 69 0.57 -1.09 -16.86
CA LYS A 69 -0.11 -1.12 -15.56
C LYS A 69 -0.24 -2.55 -15.01
N ALA A 70 -0.59 -3.52 -15.87
CA ALA A 70 -0.61 -4.92 -15.50
C ALA A 70 0.79 -5.42 -15.11
N ALA A 71 1.80 -5.13 -15.90
CA ALA A 71 3.19 -5.51 -15.61
C ALA A 71 3.71 -4.87 -14.30
N VAL A 72 3.35 -3.62 -14.00
CA VAL A 72 3.65 -2.98 -12.71
C VAL A 72 3.00 -3.75 -11.56
N ALA A 73 1.74 -4.17 -11.69
CA ALA A 73 1.06 -4.95 -10.66
C ALA A 73 1.71 -6.33 -10.45
N GLU A 74 2.08 -7.01 -11.54
CA GLU A 74 2.77 -8.31 -11.50
C GLU A 74 4.14 -8.19 -10.81
N VAL A 75 4.96 -7.21 -11.19
CA VAL A 75 6.27 -7.00 -10.56
C VAL A 75 6.10 -6.61 -9.09
N LYS A 76 5.13 -5.75 -8.75
CA LYS A 76 4.85 -5.40 -7.36
C LYS A 76 4.49 -6.61 -6.49
N ALA A 77 3.77 -7.58 -7.04
CA ALA A 77 3.41 -8.81 -6.32
C ALA A 77 4.63 -9.69 -5.98
N THR A 78 5.74 -9.54 -6.71
CA THR A 78 7.00 -10.24 -6.42
C THR A 78 7.88 -9.52 -5.41
N LEU A 79 7.63 -8.24 -5.18
CA LEU A 79 8.40 -7.41 -4.25
C LEU A 79 7.79 -7.46 -2.84
N PRO A 80 8.60 -7.32 -1.78
CA PRO A 80 8.07 -7.17 -0.43
C PRO A 80 7.07 -6.02 -0.36
N GLU A 81 5.94 -6.27 0.31
CA GLU A 81 4.88 -5.30 0.54
C GLU A 81 5.45 -4.08 1.30
N THR A 82 5.14 -2.86 0.85
CA THR A 82 5.51 -1.66 1.61
C THR A 82 4.65 -1.54 2.87
N PRO A 83 5.10 -0.83 3.93
CA PRO A 83 4.27 -0.59 5.11
C PRO A 83 2.91 0.05 4.78
N ARG A 84 2.88 0.92 3.75
CA ARG A 84 1.64 1.54 3.28
C ARG A 84 0.72 0.53 2.62
N GLU A 85 1.22 -0.27 1.66
CA GLU A 85 0.43 -1.30 0.98
C GLU A 85 -0.12 -2.32 1.98
N ARG A 86 0.70 -2.73 2.96
CA ARG A 86 0.30 -3.59 4.08
C ARG A 86 -0.87 -2.98 4.84
N ASN A 87 -0.74 -1.74 5.28
CA ASN A 87 -1.78 -1.10 6.07
C ASN A 87 -3.07 -0.85 5.26
N GLU A 88 -2.95 -0.56 3.97
CA GLU A 88 -4.11 -0.43 3.08
C GLU A 88 -4.87 -1.76 2.98
N ARG A 89 -4.15 -2.88 2.76
CA ARG A 89 -4.75 -4.23 2.77
C ARG A 89 -5.39 -4.57 4.11
N LEU A 90 -4.68 -4.38 5.22
CA LEU A 90 -5.21 -4.65 6.56
C LEU A 90 -6.44 -3.79 6.88
N SER A 91 -6.50 -2.55 6.40
CA SER A 91 -7.67 -1.68 6.57
C SER A 91 -8.91 -2.27 5.88
N VAL A 92 -8.75 -2.81 4.67
CA VAL A 92 -9.83 -3.46 3.92
C VAL A 92 -10.30 -4.73 4.64
N GLU A 93 -9.37 -5.56 5.13
CA GLU A 93 -9.69 -6.76 5.92
C GLU A 93 -10.48 -6.41 7.19
N LEU A 94 -10.03 -5.39 7.91
CA LEU A 94 -10.70 -4.89 9.12
C LEU A 94 -12.11 -4.36 8.83
N GLU A 95 -12.28 -3.59 7.75
CA GLU A 95 -13.58 -3.04 7.38
C GLU A 95 -14.58 -4.15 7.06
N ALA A 96 -14.16 -5.13 6.25
CA ALA A 96 -14.97 -6.31 5.92
C ALA A 96 -15.38 -7.10 7.18
N ALA A 97 -14.44 -7.30 8.11
CA ALA A 97 -14.73 -7.97 9.38
C ALA A 97 -15.66 -7.13 10.25
N CYS A 98 -15.45 -5.82 10.36
CA CYS A 98 -16.35 -4.94 11.10
C CYS A 98 -17.79 -5.04 10.56
N THR A 99 -17.98 -5.00 9.24
CA THR A 99 -19.29 -5.19 8.61
C THR A 99 -19.92 -6.53 8.99
N LYS A 100 -19.16 -7.63 8.92
CA LYS A 100 -19.64 -8.98 9.26
C LYS A 100 -20.10 -9.12 10.72
N PHE A 101 -19.40 -8.48 11.65
CA PHE A 101 -19.70 -8.55 13.08
C PHE A 101 -20.64 -7.43 13.57
N GLY A 102 -21.11 -6.55 12.69
CA GLY A 102 -21.95 -5.40 13.07
C GLY A 102 -21.19 -4.40 13.96
N LEU A 103 -19.91 -4.20 13.68
CA LEU A 103 -19.01 -3.33 14.42
C LEU A 103 -18.65 -2.09 13.60
N TRP A 104 -18.21 -1.06 14.30
CA TRP A 104 -17.68 0.17 13.73
C TRP A 104 -16.25 0.37 14.20
N HIS A 105 -15.34 0.78 13.32
CA HIS A 105 -13.98 1.13 13.72
C HIS A 105 -13.78 2.65 13.72
N GLY A 106 -12.93 3.13 14.63
CA GLY A 106 -12.49 4.52 14.67
C GLY A 106 -11.39 4.82 13.64
N GLN A 107 -10.66 5.91 13.88
CA GLN A 107 -9.47 6.24 13.11
C GLN A 107 -8.36 5.21 13.34
N ILE A 108 -7.78 4.72 12.24
CA ILE A 108 -6.63 3.81 12.25
C ILE A 108 -5.36 4.63 12.47
N ASP A 109 -4.55 4.23 13.45
CA ASP A 109 -3.17 4.67 13.56
C ASP A 109 -2.34 3.94 12.49
N TRP A 110 -1.98 4.64 11.42
CA TRP A 110 -1.22 4.09 10.30
C TRP A 110 0.24 3.79 10.61
N LEU A 111 0.79 4.25 11.74
CA LEU A 111 2.16 3.92 12.13
C LEU A 111 2.23 2.54 12.80
N SER A 112 1.26 2.25 13.68
CA SER A 112 1.23 1.02 14.48
C SER A 112 0.16 0.01 14.03
N PHE A 113 -0.64 0.37 13.04
CA PHE A 113 -1.86 -0.32 12.62
C PHE A 113 -2.73 -0.72 13.82
N SER A 114 -3.23 0.28 14.55
CA SER A 114 -4.05 0.11 15.75
C SER A 114 -5.32 0.94 15.68
N VAL A 115 -6.45 0.35 16.05
CA VAL A 115 -7.77 0.97 15.95
C VAL A 115 -8.67 0.61 17.12
N LYS A 116 -9.57 1.52 17.47
CA LYS A 116 -10.67 1.26 18.41
C LYS A 116 -11.86 0.70 17.67
N VAL A 117 -12.48 -0.35 18.20
CA VAL A 117 -13.67 -0.99 17.61
C VAL A 117 -14.84 -0.89 18.58
N PHE A 118 -16.00 -0.53 18.03
CA PHE A 118 -17.20 -0.14 18.75
C PHE A 118 -18.40 -0.98 18.32
N ARG A 119 -19.32 -1.20 19.25
CA ARG A 119 -20.66 -1.74 18.99
C ARG A 119 -21.66 -0.84 19.70
N ASP A 120 -22.71 -0.38 19.01
CA ASP A 120 -23.72 0.50 19.59
C ASP A 120 -23.13 1.73 20.32
N LYS A 121 -22.08 2.33 19.72
CA LYS A 121 -21.29 3.45 20.26
C LYS A 121 -20.48 3.14 21.53
N GLN A 122 -20.48 1.90 22.02
CA GLN A 122 -19.63 1.45 23.12
C GLN A 122 -18.32 0.87 22.60
N LEU A 123 -17.20 1.28 23.21
CA LEU A 123 -15.88 0.71 22.92
C LEU A 123 -15.84 -0.74 23.41
N ILE A 124 -15.57 -1.69 22.51
CA ILE A 124 -15.49 -3.11 22.84
C ILE A 124 -14.03 -3.55 22.98
N ALA A 125 -13.16 -3.08 22.08
CA ALA A 125 -11.75 -3.46 22.09
C ALA A 125 -10.88 -2.53 21.25
N PHE A 126 -9.58 -2.73 21.37
CA PHE A 126 -8.58 -2.30 20.42
C PHE A 126 -8.23 -3.49 19.53
N VAL A 127 -8.25 -3.29 18.22
CA VAL A 127 -7.80 -4.27 17.22
C VAL A 127 -6.53 -3.73 16.59
N SER A 128 -5.54 -4.58 16.39
CA SER A 128 -4.26 -4.19 15.82
C SER A 128 -3.64 -5.35 15.04
N CYS A 129 -2.63 -5.05 14.23
CA CYS A 129 -1.87 -6.08 13.51
C CYS A 129 -0.38 -5.73 13.54
N ASN A 130 0.44 -6.70 13.92
CA ASN A 130 1.90 -6.61 13.90
C ASN A 130 2.48 -7.86 13.21
N ASP A 131 3.77 -8.11 13.36
CA ASP A 131 4.45 -9.23 12.69
C ASP A 131 4.04 -10.61 13.26
N GLU A 132 3.41 -10.65 14.44
CA GLU A 132 2.83 -11.87 15.03
C GLU A 132 1.40 -12.15 14.51
N GLY A 133 0.82 -11.23 13.74
CA GLY A 133 -0.51 -11.34 13.16
C GLY A 133 -1.51 -10.34 13.74
N TRP A 134 -2.79 -10.68 13.63
CA TRP A 134 -3.88 -9.88 14.17
C TRP A 134 -4.00 -10.10 15.67
N TYR A 135 -4.25 -9.04 16.43
CA TYR A 135 -4.52 -9.20 17.85
C TYR A 135 -5.56 -8.22 18.36
N VAL A 136 -6.23 -8.62 19.43
CA VAL A 136 -7.19 -7.77 20.14
C VAL A 136 -6.83 -7.58 21.59
N ARG A 137 -7.17 -6.39 22.10
CA ARG A 137 -7.10 -6.06 23.51
C ARG A 137 -8.43 -5.46 23.96
N PRO A 138 -9.18 -6.11 24.87
CA PRO A 138 -10.41 -5.51 25.41
C PRO A 138 -10.17 -4.20 26.18
N ARG A 139 -8.95 -3.98 26.67
CA ARG A 139 -8.52 -2.77 27.39
C ARG A 139 -7.19 -2.29 26.82
N GLN A 140 -6.93 -0.97 26.87
CA GLN A 140 -5.72 -0.37 26.29
C GLN A 140 -4.41 -1.01 26.77
N TYR A 141 -4.36 -1.45 28.03
CA TYR A 141 -3.21 -2.12 28.65
C TYR A 141 -3.48 -3.60 28.97
N GLY A 142 -4.42 -4.23 28.25
CA GLY A 142 -4.72 -5.66 28.38
C GLY A 142 -3.74 -6.54 27.63
N GLN A 143 -3.74 -7.83 27.93
CA GLN A 143 -2.96 -8.83 27.18
C GLN A 143 -3.45 -8.94 25.73
N ASN A 144 -2.50 -9.12 24.81
CA ASN A 144 -2.80 -9.38 23.40
C ASN A 144 -3.41 -10.77 23.26
N ARG A 145 -4.55 -10.85 22.56
CA ARG A 145 -5.13 -12.10 22.10
C ARG A 145 -4.88 -12.19 20.60
N ILE A 146 -3.90 -13.01 20.22
CA ILE A 146 -3.40 -13.12 18.84
C ILE A 146 -4.24 -14.13 18.05
N ALA A 147 -4.45 -13.85 16.76
CA ALA A 147 -5.09 -14.73 15.82
C ALA A 147 -4.54 -14.54 14.41
N GLU A 148 -4.72 -15.55 13.57
CA GLU A 148 -4.24 -15.57 12.18
C GLU A 148 -5.05 -14.64 11.26
N SER A 149 -6.24 -14.22 11.67
CA SER A 149 -7.11 -13.31 10.91
C SER A 149 -7.83 -12.32 11.82
N VAL A 150 -8.23 -11.17 11.25
CA VAL A 150 -9.00 -10.16 11.96
C VAL A 150 -10.34 -10.70 12.47
N GLU A 151 -10.98 -11.60 11.71
CA GLU A 151 -12.25 -12.22 12.13
C GLU A 151 -12.08 -13.10 13.35
N ALA A 152 -11.04 -13.94 13.35
CA ALA A 152 -10.69 -14.77 14.49
C ALA A 152 -10.32 -13.89 15.71
N ALA A 153 -9.58 -12.80 15.48
CA ALA A 153 -9.23 -11.86 16.53
C ALA A 153 -10.48 -11.20 17.15
N ILE A 154 -11.44 -10.76 16.32
CA ILE A 154 -12.73 -10.21 16.78
C ILE A 154 -13.56 -11.27 17.51
N ALA A 155 -13.57 -12.51 17.04
CA ALA A 155 -14.29 -13.61 17.69
C ALA A 155 -13.77 -13.88 19.12
N LEU A 156 -12.48 -13.65 19.40
CA LEU A 156 -11.89 -13.75 20.75
C LEU A 156 -12.44 -12.71 21.74
N LEU A 157 -13.19 -11.71 21.27
CA LEU A 157 -13.93 -10.77 22.11
C LEU A 157 -15.29 -11.32 22.57
N GLY A 158 -15.69 -12.51 22.09
CA GLY A 158 -17.02 -13.08 22.35
C GLY A 158 -18.13 -12.45 21.50
N VAL A 159 -17.77 -11.68 20.47
CA VAL A 159 -18.73 -11.06 19.55
C VAL A 159 -19.20 -12.11 18.55
N LYS A 160 -20.52 -12.34 18.50
CA LYS A 160 -21.15 -13.19 17.48
C LYS A 160 -21.38 -12.38 16.20
N VAL A 161 -21.32 -13.07 15.05
CA VAL A 161 -21.67 -12.52 13.74
C VAL A 161 -23.05 -11.86 13.80
N ALA A 162 -23.20 -10.70 13.16
CA ALA A 162 -24.49 -10.05 13.08
C ALA A 162 -25.42 -10.91 12.21
N VAL A 163 -26.48 -11.45 12.80
CA VAL A 163 -27.51 -12.16 12.04
C VAL A 163 -28.31 -11.09 11.31
N ALA A 164 -28.37 -11.18 9.97
CA ALA A 164 -29.26 -10.33 9.18
C ALA A 164 -30.70 -10.56 9.66
N ALA A 165 -31.34 -9.51 10.15
CA ALA A 165 -32.75 -9.50 10.51
C ALA A 165 -33.63 -9.40 9.25
#